data_AF-A0A2V3JIC1-F1
#
_entry.id   AF-A0A2V3JIC1-F1
#
_cell.length_a   1.000
_cell.length_b   1.000
_cell.length_c   1.000
_cell.angle_alpha   90.00
_cell.angle_beta   90.00
_cell.angle_gamma   90.00
#
_symmetry.space_group_name_H-M   'P 1'
#
loop_
_entity.id
_entity.type
_entity.pdbx_description
1 polymer ?
#
loop_
_entity_poly.entity_id
_entity_poly.type
_entity_poly.pdbx_seq_one_letter_code
_entity_poly.pdbx_strand_id
1 'polypeptide(L)' 'MTTTTSVLENILECSNADAWVAIEEVARQSGIAPIKTMEILGFLSEFEFIAFDSDKKAIKLIDLGKRFIKLPDS' A
#
# COMPACT_ATOMS: atom_id res chain seq x y z
N MET A 1 12.53 -3.61 12.03
CA MET A 1 11.12 -3.72 12.48
C MET A 1 10.32 -2.94 11.45
N THR A 2 9.64 -3.62 10.54
CA THR A 2 8.95 -2.98 9.41
C THR A 2 7.58 -2.50 9.89
N THR A 3 7.31 -1.21 9.79
CA THR A 3 6.08 -0.55 10.24
C THR A 3 5.10 -0.36 9.09
N THR A 4 3.82 -0.13 9.41
CA THR A 4 2.74 0.15 8.43
C THR A 4 3.10 1.29 7.47
N THR A 5 3.84 2.29 7.95
CA THR A 5 4.36 3.41 7.14
C THR A 5 5.29 2.95 6.01
N SER A 6 6.20 2.00 6.28
CA SER A 6 7.09 1.46 5.25
C SER A 6 6.34 0.69 4.17
N VAL A 7 5.20 0.08 4.49
CA VAL A 7 4.35 -0.55 3.46
C VAL A 7 3.69 0.50 2.58
N LEU A 8 3.16 1.58 3.17
CA LEU A 8 2.61 2.72 2.42
C LEU A 8 3.65 3.38 1.50
N GLU A 9 4.87 3.60 2.00
CA GLU A 9 5.99 4.11 1.21
C GLU A 9 6.35 3.17 0.06
N ASN A 10 6.47 1.86 0.31
CA ASN A 10 6.74 0.89 -0.75
C ASN A 10 5.62 0.83 -1.80
N ILE A 11 4.35 0.97 -1.39
CA ILE A 11 3.23 1.08 -2.34
C ILE A 11 3.39 2.34 -3.19
N LEU A 12 3.84 3.46 -2.61
CA LEU A 12 4.08 4.71 -3.32
C LEU A 12 5.34 4.67 -4.21
N GLU A 13 6.37 3.92 -3.84
CA GLU A 13 7.55 3.69 -4.69
C GLU A 13 7.22 2.73 -5.85
N CYS A 14 6.41 1.70 -5.58
CA CYS A 14 5.90 0.79 -6.60
C CYS A 14 4.93 1.47 -7.57
N SER A 15 4.10 2.39 -7.06
CA SER A 15 3.07 3.09 -7.83
C SER A 15 3.53 4.51 -8.09
N ASN A 16 3.84 4.84 -9.34
CA ASN A 16 3.56 6.21 -9.79
C ASN A 16 2.12 6.49 -9.34
N ALA A 17 1.86 7.58 -8.59
CA ALA A 17 0.72 7.75 -7.67
C ALA A 17 -0.71 7.42 -8.19
N ASP A 18 -0.88 7.03 -9.45
CA ASP A 18 -2.11 6.55 -10.05
C ASP A 18 -2.09 5.14 -10.64
N ALA A 19 -1.00 4.39 -10.47
CA ALA A 19 -0.83 3.03 -10.98
C ALA A 19 -1.41 1.99 -10.03
N TRP A 20 -1.94 0.92 -10.62
CA TRP A 20 -2.25 -0.31 -9.90
C TRP A 20 -0.97 -1.11 -9.71
N VAL A 21 -0.76 -1.63 -8.51
CA VAL A 21 0.40 -2.44 -8.13
C VAL A 21 -0.08 -3.82 -7.70
N ALA A 22 0.56 -4.87 -8.19
CA ALA A 22 0.26 -6.23 -7.76
C ALA A 22 0.59 -6.42 -6.27
N ILE A 23 -0.29 -7.09 -5.52
CA ILE A 23 -0.07 -7.36 -4.09
C ILE A 23 1.24 -8.14 -3.85
N GLU A 24 1.58 -9.06 -4.74
CA GLU A 24 2.82 -9.83 -4.69
C GLU A 24 4.07 -8.94 -4.82
N GLU A 25 4.00 -7.90 -5.64
CA GLU A 25 5.08 -6.93 -5.80
C GLU A 25 5.29 -6.14 -4.50
N VAL A 26 4.19 -5.70 -3.89
CA VAL A 26 4.21 -4.98 -2.60
C VAL A 26 4.81 -5.86 -1.50
N ALA A 27 4.41 -7.13 -1.41
CA ALA A 27 4.96 -8.08 -0.44
C ALA A 27 6.46 -8.30 -0.66
N ARG A 28 6.88 -8.46 -1.92
CA ARG A 28 8.29 -8.65 -2.30
C ARG A 28 9.15 -7.44 -1.94
N GLN A 29 8.72 -6.23 -2.30
CA GLN A 29 9.48 -5.01 -2.02
C GLN A 29 9.51 -4.66 -0.53
N SER A 30 8.39 -4.88 0.17
CA SER A 30 8.32 -4.61 1.61
C SER A 30 9.15 -5.60 2.44
N GLY A 31 9.53 -6.75 1.87
CA GLY A 31 10.18 -7.85 2.62
C GLY A 31 9.29 -8.43 3.72
N ILE A 32 7.97 -8.23 3.62
CA ILE A 32 6.98 -8.68 4.60
C ILE A 32 6.36 -9.99 4.10
N ALA A 33 6.15 -10.93 5.02
CA ALA A 33 5.47 -12.18 4.71
C ALA A 33 4.08 -11.92 4.08
N PRO A 34 3.68 -12.64 3.03
CA PRO A 34 2.44 -12.35 2.28
C PRO A 34 1.19 -12.23 3.16
N ILE A 35 1.08 -13.06 4.20
CA ILE A 35 -0.04 -13.02 5.16
C ILE A 35 -0.11 -11.67 5.88
N LYS A 36 1.01 -11.20 6.42
CA LYS A 36 1.10 -9.90 7.10
C LYS A 36 0.89 -8.74 6.13
N THR A 37 1.38 -8.86 4.90
CA THR A 37 1.12 -7.85 3.87
C THR A 37 -0.38 -7.72 3.64
N MET A 38 -1.11 -8.83 3.49
CA MET A 38 -2.56 -8.82 3.32
C MET A 38 -3.32 -8.20 4.51
N GLU A 39 -2.88 -8.45 5.75
CA GLU A 39 -3.47 -7.82 6.94
C GLU A 39 -3.28 -6.29 6.94
N ILE A 40 -2.05 -5.82 6.66
CA ILE A 40 -1.74 -4.39 6.58
C ILE A 40 -2.55 -3.73 5.46
N LEU A 41 -2.59 -4.38 4.32
CA LEU A 41 -3.35 -3.99 3.15
C LEU A 41 -4.86 -3.90 3.43
N GLY A 42 -5.42 -4.90 4.13
CA GLY A 42 -6.81 -4.88 4.57
C GLY A 42 -7.10 -3.69 5.49
N PHE A 43 -6.24 -3.46 6.48
CA PHE A 43 -6.32 -2.28 7.34
C PHE A 43 -6.28 -0.97 6.53
N LEU A 44 -5.33 -0.81 5.61
CA LEU A 44 -5.24 0.39 4.77
C LEU A 44 -6.49 0.61 3.90
N SER A 45 -7.12 -0.45 3.41
CA SER A 45 -8.37 -0.32 2.66
C SER A 45 -9.57 0.00 3.54
N GLU A 46 -9.62 -0.52 4.78
CA GLU A 46 -10.68 -0.22 5.73
C GLU A 46 -10.76 1.28 6.05
N PHE A 47 -9.60 1.93 6.13
CA PHE A 47 -9.50 3.37 6.35
C PHE A 47 -9.44 4.19 5.05
N GLU A 48 -9.77 3.60 3.90
CA GLU A 48 -9.80 4.29 2.61
C GLU A 48 -8.46 4.93 2.20
N PHE A 49 -7.33 4.30 2.52
CA PHE A 49 -6.01 4.73 2.02
C PHE A 49 -5.70 4.14 0.65
N ILE A 50 -6.21 2.92 0.39
CA ILE A 50 -6.01 2.18 -0.86
C ILE A 50 -7.32 1.57 -1.35
N ALA A 51 -7.39 1.29 -2.64
CA ALA A 51 -8.44 0.50 -3.27
C ALA A 51 -7.92 -0.89 -3.67
N PHE A 52 -8.76 -1.92 -3.54
CA PHE A 52 -8.50 -3.29 -4.01
C PHE A 52 -9.19 -3.56 -5.34
N ASP A 53 -8.45 -4.19 -6.25
CA ASP A 53 -8.99 -4.89 -7.42
C ASP A 53 -8.82 -6.40 -7.15
N SER A 54 -9.92 -7.05 -6.76
CA SER A 54 -9.95 -8.48 -6.45
C SER A 54 -9.69 -9.36 -7.67
N ASP A 55 -10.08 -8.90 -8.86
CA ASP A 55 -9.92 -9.65 -10.10
C ASP A 55 -8.45 -9.66 -10.54
N LYS A 56 -7.78 -8.52 -10.39
CA LYS A 56 -6.37 -8.36 -10.76
C LYS A 56 -5.38 -8.60 -9.62
N LYS A 57 -5.86 -8.89 -8.40
CA LYS A 57 -5.05 -8.99 -7.18
C LYS A 57 -4.09 -7.80 -7.04
N ALA A 58 -4.62 -6.61 -7.28
CA ALA A 58 -3.85 -5.38 -7.32
C ALA A 58 -4.45 -4.35 -6.38
N ILE A 59 -3.62 -3.40 -5.99
CA ILE A 59 -3.99 -2.27 -5.15
C ILE A 59 -3.63 -0.95 -5.81
N LYS A 60 -4.31 0.11 -5.42
CA LYS A 60 -3.97 1.47 -5.84
C LYS A 60 -4.14 2.43 -4.67
N LEU A 61 -3.23 3.37 -4.53
CA LEU A 61 -3.38 4.50 -3.61
C LEU A 61 -4.55 5.39 -4.05
N ILE A 62 -5.44 5.68 -3.11
CA ILE A 62 -6.53 6.66 -3.31
C ILE A 62 -6.19 7.98 -2.64
N ASP A 63 -6.97 9.03 -2.91
CA ASP A 63 -6.60 10.41 -2.60
C ASP A 63 -6.24 10.65 -1.13
N LEU A 64 -6.92 9.99 -0.20
CA LEU A 64 -6.58 10.08 1.22
C LEU A 64 -5.18 9.53 1.51
N GLY A 65 -4.84 8.34 1.00
CA GLY A 65 -3.52 7.76 1.14
C GLY A 65 -2.43 8.61 0.48
N LYS A 66 -2.71 9.18 -0.70
CA LYS A 66 -1.79 10.13 -1.36
C LYS A 66 -1.53 11.37 -0.51
N ARG A 67 -2.55 11.90 0.16
CA ARG A 67 -2.44 13.08 1.02
C ARG A 67 -1.67 12.77 2.31
N PHE A 68 -1.90 11.61 2.90
CA PHE A 68 -1.21 11.18 4.12
C PHE A 68 0.31 11.09 3.91
N ILE A 69 0.74 10.52 2.78
CA ILE A 69 2.18 10.37 2.48
C ILE A 69 2.84 11.72 2.11
N LYS A 70 2.05 12.70 1.64
CA LYS A 70 2.54 14.06 1.34
C LYS A 70 2.63 14.97 2.57
N LEU A 71 2.20 14.51 3.74
CA LEU A 71 2.38 15.29 4.96
C LEU A 71 3.88 15.34 5.29
N PRO A 72 4.47 16.52 5.50
CA PRO A 72 5.86 16.60 5.96
C PRO A 72 5.99 15.91 7.31
N ASP A 73 7.08 15.15 7.49
CA ASP A 73 7.47 14.65 8.82
C ASP A 73 7.50 15.83 9.79
N SER A 74 6.72 15.74 10.87
CA SER A 74 6.60 16.77 11.89
C SER A 74 7.85 16.88 12.75
#